data_AF-A0A927QJ19-F1
#
_entry.id   AF-A0A927QJ19-F1
#
_cell.length_a   1.000
_cell.length_b   1.000
_cell.length_c   1.000
_cell.angle_alpha   90.00
_cell.angle_beta   90.00
_cell.angle_gamma   90.00
#
_symmetry.space_group_name_H-M   'P 1'
#
loop_
_entity.id
_entity.type
_entity.pdbx_description
1 polymer ?
#
loop_
_entity_poly.entity_id
_entity_poly.type
_entity_poly.pdbx_seq_one_letter_code
_entity_poly.pdbx_strand_id
1 'polypeptide(L)'
;MGKRGAVLWCGGLALVLGAVGAVWWGWFRTPYALAGSPSVDVSVRAEKSRYPDVRETAEDVDTLVRVYVQRLKAGDVEGLMELAGPAYEGTRGAAYEQVREFGEGARGHVDVTVLEGSVDYFNPVRLTYDRTDQRQELLLVKDDGHWWIELGEGDPAAGK
;
A
#
# COMPACT_ATOMS: atom_id res chain seq x y z
N MET A 1 -20.37 66.81 25.43
CA MET A 1 -19.45 66.71 26.59
C MET A 1 -19.77 65.43 27.35
N GLY A 2 -18.76 64.61 27.68
CA GLY A 2 -18.84 63.37 28.49
C GLY A 2 -18.87 62.08 27.64
N LYS A 3 -17.75 61.58 27.11
CA LYS A 3 -16.69 60.70 27.71
C LYS A 3 -17.14 59.28 28.10
N ARG A 4 -16.76 58.34 27.22
CA ARG A 4 -16.04 57.06 27.42
C ARG A 4 -16.60 56.01 28.40
N GLY A 5 -16.85 54.83 27.85
CA GLY A 5 -16.74 53.54 28.53
C GLY A 5 -16.71 52.42 27.48
N ALA A 6 -15.51 51.93 27.15
CA ALA A 6 -15.29 50.84 26.21
C ALA A 6 -15.48 49.48 26.91
N VAL A 7 -16.16 48.55 26.26
CA VAL A 7 -16.06 47.12 26.55
C VAL A 7 -15.75 46.42 25.23
N LEU A 8 -14.52 45.92 25.13
CA LEU A 8 -14.06 45.01 24.09
C LEU A 8 -14.91 43.75 24.12
N TRP A 9 -15.48 43.36 22.98
CA TRP A 9 -15.82 41.96 22.70
C TRP A 9 -15.17 41.58 21.37
N CYS A 10 -14.05 40.86 21.46
CA CYS A 10 -13.44 40.15 20.34
C CYS A 10 -14.42 39.07 19.87
N GLY A 11 -15.16 39.34 18.79
CA GLY A 11 -15.94 38.34 18.07
C GLY A 11 -14.99 37.41 17.33
N GLY A 12 -14.53 36.36 18.02
CA GLY A 12 -13.70 35.31 17.45
C GLY A 12 -14.44 34.53 16.37
N LEU A 13 -13.81 34.47 15.19
CA LEU A 13 -14.13 33.61 14.06
C LEU A 13 -14.12 32.14 14.52
N ALA A 14 -15.27 31.45 14.44
CA ALA A 14 -15.33 29.99 14.59
C ALA A 14 -15.72 29.37 13.24
N LEU A 15 -14.70 29.01 12.47
CA LEU A 15 -14.78 28.12 11.31
C LEU A 15 -15.29 26.75 11.80
N VAL A 16 -16.57 26.46 11.58
CA VAL A 16 -17.11 25.11 11.66
C VAL A 16 -16.78 24.41 10.34
N LEU A 17 -15.52 23.97 10.19
CA LEU A 17 -15.19 22.94 9.20
C LEU A 17 -15.72 21.62 9.73
N GLY A 18 -16.72 21.10 9.01
CA GLY A 18 -17.48 19.92 9.36
C GLY A 18 -16.60 18.74 9.74
N ALA A 19 -16.88 18.21 10.92
CA ALA A 19 -16.39 16.96 11.43
C ALA A 19 -16.94 15.79 10.58
N VAL A 20 -16.20 15.39 9.55
CA VAL A 20 -16.34 14.09 8.90
C VAL A 20 -14.93 13.63 8.53
N GLY A 21 -14.27 12.88 9.41
CA GLY A 21 -12.92 12.36 9.13
C GLY A 21 -12.10 11.94 10.35
N ALA A 22 -12.55 12.30 11.56
CA ALA A 22 -11.79 12.05 12.79
C ALA A 22 -12.08 10.70 13.49
N VAL A 23 -12.87 9.80 12.88
CA VAL A 23 -13.18 8.46 13.45
C VAL A 23 -12.29 7.34 12.90
N TRP A 24 -11.46 7.59 11.87
CA TRP A 24 -10.60 6.55 11.27
C TRP A 24 -9.16 6.48 11.80
N TRP A 25 -8.76 7.37 12.71
CA TRP A 25 -7.36 7.47 13.11
C TRP A 25 -6.87 6.37 14.08
N GLY A 26 -7.76 5.50 14.56
CA GLY A 26 -7.48 4.57 15.65
C GLY A 26 -7.05 3.14 15.26
N TRP A 27 -7.05 2.77 13.97
CA TRP A 27 -6.86 1.36 13.53
C TRP A 27 -5.59 1.09 12.70
N PHE A 28 -4.89 2.12 12.20
CA PHE A 28 -3.74 1.91 11.31
C PHE A 28 -2.44 1.63 12.07
N ARG A 29 -2.25 0.35 12.43
CA ARG A 29 -0.92 -0.25 12.61
C ARG A 29 -0.46 -0.90 11.29
N THR A 30 -0.55 -0.17 10.18
CA THR A 30 0.03 -0.63 8.92
C THR A 30 1.53 -0.35 8.95
N PRO A 31 2.41 -1.36 8.89
CA PRO A 31 3.86 -1.16 8.83
C PRO A 31 4.31 -0.45 7.53
N TYR A 32 3.41 -0.25 6.57
CA TYR A 32 3.66 0.43 5.31
C TYR A 32 2.77 1.67 5.18
N ALA A 33 3.35 2.78 4.72
CA ALA A 33 2.65 4.03 4.45
C ALA A 33 2.92 4.52 3.03
N LEU A 34 1.87 5.01 2.35
CA LEU A 34 2.01 5.72 1.08
C LEU A 34 2.74 7.04 1.31
N ALA A 35 3.81 7.26 0.57
CA ALA A 35 4.48 8.55 0.52
C ALA A 35 3.58 9.58 -0.19
N GLY A 36 3.72 10.86 0.17
CA GLY A 36 3.00 11.94 -0.51
C GLY A 36 3.41 12.12 -1.98
N SER A 37 4.57 11.58 -2.38
CA SER A 37 5.07 11.59 -3.76
C SER A 37 6.06 10.43 -4.00
N PRO A 38 6.16 9.89 -5.23
CA PRO A 38 5.30 10.19 -6.38
C PRO A 38 3.90 9.61 -6.17
N SER A 39 2.86 10.24 -6.73
CA SER A 39 1.54 9.60 -6.80
C SER A 39 1.58 8.40 -7.74
N VAL A 40 0.71 7.42 -7.50
CA VAL A 40 0.54 6.24 -8.36
C VAL A 40 -0.89 6.14 -8.84
N ASP A 41 -1.05 5.59 -10.04
CA ASP A 41 -2.35 5.31 -10.65
C ASP A 41 -2.53 3.78 -10.69
N VAL A 42 -3.31 3.27 -9.74
CA VAL A 42 -3.44 1.83 -9.48
C VAL A 42 -4.91 1.48 -9.24
N SER A 43 -5.40 0.50 -10.00
CA SER A 43 -6.69 -0.15 -9.79
C SER A 43 -6.47 -1.50 -9.13
N VAL A 44 -7.06 -1.75 -7.96
CA VAL A 44 -6.99 -3.06 -7.29
C VAL A 44 -8.37 -3.70 -7.32
N ARG A 45 -8.43 -4.96 -7.73
CA ARG A 45 -9.67 -5.75 -7.73
C ARG A 45 -9.40 -7.19 -7.30
N ALA A 46 -10.40 -7.81 -6.70
CA ALA A 46 -10.42 -9.25 -6.51
C ALA A 46 -10.73 -9.99 -7.82
N GLU A 47 -10.15 -11.17 -7.98
CA GLU A 47 -10.61 -12.15 -8.96
C GLU A 47 -12.06 -12.54 -8.66
N LYS A 48 -12.80 -12.93 -9.71
CA LYS A 48 -14.13 -13.50 -9.53
C LYS A 48 -14.01 -14.89 -8.89
N SER A 49 -14.05 -14.93 -7.57
CA SER A 49 -14.18 -16.15 -6.79
C SER A 49 -15.61 -16.33 -6.27
N ARG A 50 -15.97 -17.58 -5.95
CA ARG A 50 -17.18 -17.90 -5.18
C ARG A 50 -16.97 -17.72 -3.68
N TYR A 51 -15.72 -17.59 -3.25
CA TYR A 51 -15.33 -17.41 -1.86
C TYR A 51 -15.18 -15.91 -1.54
N PRO A 52 -15.72 -15.43 -0.40
CA PRO A 52 -15.70 -14.02 -0.04
C PRO A 52 -14.33 -13.53 0.44
N ASP A 53 -13.46 -14.44 0.85
CA ASP A 53 -12.09 -14.24 1.30
C ASP A 53 -11.22 -13.47 0.29
N VAL A 54 -11.34 -13.74 -1.02
CA VAL A 54 -10.54 -13.03 -2.05
C VAL A 54 -10.87 -11.54 -2.09
N ARG A 55 -12.13 -11.17 -1.86
CA ARG A 55 -12.54 -9.77 -1.79
C ARG A 55 -12.02 -9.08 -0.54
N GLU A 56 -12.11 -9.74 0.61
CA GLU A 56 -11.57 -9.23 1.87
C GLU A 56 -10.05 -9.07 1.79
N THR A 57 -9.34 -10.06 1.25
CA THR A 57 -7.89 -9.99 1.02
C THR A 57 -7.54 -8.84 0.07
N ALA A 58 -8.34 -8.56 -0.96
CA ALA A 58 -8.09 -7.44 -1.85
C ALA A 58 -8.19 -6.07 -1.14
N GLU A 59 -9.11 -5.94 -0.18
CA GLU A 59 -9.22 -4.75 0.68
C GLU A 59 -8.03 -4.66 1.64
N ASP A 60 -7.63 -5.78 2.25
CA ASP A 60 -6.49 -5.86 3.17
C ASP A 60 -5.15 -5.48 2.51
N VAL A 61 -4.92 -5.91 1.26
CA VAL A 61 -3.63 -5.75 0.57
C VAL A 61 -3.54 -4.51 -0.33
N ASP A 62 -4.65 -3.77 -0.53
CA ASP A 62 -4.70 -2.61 -1.43
C ASP A 62 -3.58 -1.60 -1.12
N THR A 63 -3.39 -1.25 0.15
CA THR A 63 -2.36 -0.29 0.55
C THR A 63 -0.95 -0.82 0.28
N LEU A 64 -0.67 -2.09 0.60
CA LEU A 64 0.65 -2.71 0.36
C LEU A 64 1.02 -2.66 -1.12
N VAL A 65 0.09 -3.07 -1.99
CA VAL A 65 0.28 -3.08 -3.44
C VAL A 65 0.52 -1.67 -3.98
N ARG A 66 -0.25 -0.67 -3.51
CA ARG A 66 -0.03 0.72 -3.93
C ARG A 66 1.34 1.24 -3.50
N VAL A 67 1.78 0.91 -2.27
CA VAL A 67 3.11 1.27 -1.79
C VAL A 67 4.16 0.60 -2.65
N TYR A 68 4.04 -0.70 -2.94
CA TYR A 68 4.95 -1.42 -3.83
C TYR A 68 5.13 -0.73 -5.20
N VAL A 69 4.03 -0.42 -5.88
CA VAL A 69 4.05 0.29 -7.17
C VAL A 69 4.66 1.69 -7.02
N GLN A 70 4.42 2.37 -5.90
CA GLN A 70 5.02 3.68 -5.63
C GLN A 70 6.54 3.59 -5.48
N ARG A 71 7.04 2.58 -4.78
CA ARG A 71 8.49 2.36 -4.63
C ARG A 71 9.14 1.98 -5.96
N LEU A 72 8.50 1.12 -6.76
CA LEU A 72 8.92 0.85 -8.14
C LEU A 72 9.04 2.12 -8.98
N LYS A 73 7.98 2.96 -8.99
CA LYS A 73 7.94 4.22 -9.73
C LYS A 73 9.04 5.19 -9.29
N ALA A 74 9.31 5.24 -7.99
CA ALA A 74 10.36 6.07 -7.41
C ALA A 74 11.77 5.53 -7.63
N GLY A 75 11.92 4.27 -8.03
CA GLY A 75 13.21 3.57 -8.03
C GLY A 75 13.76 3.34 -6.62
N ASP A 76 12.88 3.25 -5.63
CA ASP A 76 13.20 3.19 -4.20
C ASP A 76 13.49 1.74 -3.77
N VAL A 77 14.74 1.31 -4.00
CA VAL A 77 15.21 -0.04 -3.65
C VAL A 77 15.13 -0.30 -2.16
N GLU A 78 15.49 0.68 -1.32
CA GLU A 78 15.45 0.54 0.14
C GLU A 78 14.00 0.43 0.63
N GLY A 79 13.10 1.28 0.13
CA GLY A 79 11.68 1.19 0.45
C GLY A 79 11.00 -0.10 -0.02
N LEU A 80 11.49 -0.75 -1.08
CA LEU A 80 11.01 -2.09 -1.47
C LEU A 80 11.48 -3.18 -0.50
N MET A 81 12.71 -3.08 0.00
CA MET A 81 13.24 -4.04 0.98
C MET A 81 12.42 -4.04 2.27
N GLU A 82 11.89 -2.88 2.67
CA GLU A 82 11.02 -2.74 3.85
C GLU A 82 9.66 -3.44 3.70
N LEU A 83 9.24 -3.76 2.47
CA LEU A 83 8.01 -4.51 2.20
C LEU A 83 8.23 -6.02 2.22
N ALA A 84 9.49 -6.48 2.23
CA ALA A 84 9.83 -7.90 2.25
C ALA A 84 9.42 -8.54 3.57
N GLY A 85 8.94 -9.78 3.52
CA GLY A 85 8.63 -10.54 4.74
C GLY A 85 9.89 -10.80 5.58
N PRO A 86 9.77 -10.92 6.92
CA PRO A 86 10.92 -11.04 7.82
C PRO A 86 11.74 -12.32 7.62
N ALA A 87 11.17 -13.34 6.99
CA ALA A 87 11.83 -14.61 6.67
C ALA A 87 12.67 -14.57 5.38
N TYR A 88 12.68 -13.45 4.64
CA TYR A 88 13.37 -13.33 3.37
C TYR A 88 14.74 -12.66 3.51
N GLU A 89 15.74 -13.27 2.86
CA GLU A 89 17.10 -12.77 2.72
C GLU A 89 17.39 -12.36 1.26
N GLY A 90 18.54 -11.75 1.00
CA GLY A 90 18.90 -11.32 -0.36
C GLY A 90 18.00 -10.19 -0.93
N THR A 91 17.17 -9.58 -0.09
CA THR A 91 16.11 -8.63 -0.47
C THR A 91 16.62 -7.45 -1.31
N ARG A 92 17.85 -6.98 -1.07
CA ARG A 92 18.44 -5.86 -1.83
C ARG A 92 18.63 -6.17 -3.32
N GLY A 93 19.14 -7.36 -3.64
CA GLY A 93 19.37 -7.78 -5.02
C GLY A 93 18.05 -7.91 -5.76
N ALA A 94 17.10 -8.61 -5.14
CA ALA A 94 15.75 -8.77 -5.66
C ALA A 94 15.03 -7.41 -5.83
N ALA A 95 15.10 -6.52 -4.84
CA ALA A 95 14.51 -5.18 -4.93
C ALA A 95 15.06 -4.38 -6.12
N TYR A 96 16.39 -4.43 -6.34
CA TYR A 96 17.01 -3.79 -7.50
C TYR A 96 16.51 -4.37 -8.82
N GLU A 97 16.37 -5.70 -8.91
CA GLU A 97 15.82 -6.36 -10.09
C GLU A 97 14.37 -5.93 -10.36
N GLN A 98 13.54 -5.87 -9.32
CA GLN A 98 12.16 -5.39 -9.42
C GLN A 98 12.08 -3.96 -9.96
N VAL A 99 12.89 -3.03 -9.42
CA VAL A 99 12.96 -1.64 -9.92
C VAL A 99 13.41 -1.61 -11.37
N ARG A 100 14.45 -2.36 -11.72
CA ARG A 100 15.00 -2.38 -13.07
C ARG A 100 13.99 -2.92 -14.08
N GLU A 101 13.24 -3.95 -13.71
CA GLU A 101 12.33 -4.65 -14.62
C GLU A 101 10.96 -3.98 -14.75
N PHE A 102 10.40 -3.47 -13.65
CA PHE A 102 9.03 -2.97 -13.59
C PHE A 102 8.91 -1.47 -13.29
N GLY A 103 10.00 -0.80 -12.93
CA GLY A 103 9.98 0.62 -12.56
C GLY A 103 9.49 1.55 -13.67
N GLU A 104 9.78 1.22 -14.94
CA GLU A 104 9.23 1.97 -16.08
C GLU A 104 7.73 1.73 -16.25
N GLY A 105 7.27 0.49 -16.10
CA GLY A 105 5.84 0.14 -16.13
C GLY A 105 5.03 0.86 -15.06
N ALA A 106 5.57 0.92 -13.83
CA ALA A 106 4.97 1.59 -12.68
C ALA A 106 4.78 3.13 -12.86
N ARG A 107 5.34 3.73 -13.91
CA ARG A 107 5.09 5.14 -14.26
C ARG A 107 3.76 5.36 -14.97
N GLY A 108 3.13 4.30 -15.49
CA GLY A 108 1.79 4.32 -16.08
C GLY A 108 0.70 3.86 -15.12
N HIS A 109 -0.47 3.55 -15.69
CA HIS A 109 -1.54 2.85 -14.97
C HIS A 109 -1.13 1.40 -14.69
N VAL A 110 -1.49 0.90 -13.51
CA VAL A 110 -1.27 -0.50 -13.12
C VAL A 110 -2.58 -1.13 -12.67
N ASP A 111 -3.03 -2.12 -13.43
CA ASP A 111 -4.16 -2.97 -13.05
C ASP A 111 -3.68 -4.13 -12.19
N VAL A 112 -4.23 -4.25 -10.99
CA VAL A 112 -3.90 -5.32 -10.04
C VAL A 112 -5.10 -6.21 -9.79
N THR A 113 -4.91 -7.51 -10.02
CA THR A 113 -5.90 -8.53 -9.70
C THR A 113 -5.37 -9.42 -8.58
N VAL A 114 -6.06 -9.40 -7.44
CA VAL A 114 -5.81 -10.29 -6.30
C VAL A 114 -6.46 -11.63 -6.61
N LEU A 115 -5.63 -12.65 -6.73
CA LEU A 115 -6.05 -14.00 -7.12
C LEU A 115 -6.47 -14.79 -5.89
N GLU A 116 -7.24 -15.86 -6.09
CA GLU A 116 -7.58 -16.78 -5.01
C GLU A 116 -6.31 -17.46 -4.44
N GLY A 117 -6.08 -17.30 -3.15
CA GLY A 117 -4.99 -17.96 -2.43
C GLY A 117 -5.30 -19.44 -2.18
N SER A 118 -4.29 -20.30 -2.29
CA SER A 118 -4.44 -21.73 -1.96
C SER A 118 -4.46 -22.01 -0.45
N VAL A 119 -3.98 -21.06 0.35
CA VAL A 119 -3.87 -21.12 1.82
C VAL A 119 -4.04 -19.72 2.41
N ASP A 120 -4.50 -19.62 3.66
CA ASP A 120 -4.88 -18.35 4.32
C ASP A 120 -3.73 -17.34 4.52
N TYR A 121 -2.48 -17.77 4.32
CA TYR A 121 -1.29 -16.97 4.54
C TYR A 121 -0.46 -16.70 3.27
N PHE A 122 -0.89 -17.18 2.10
CA PHE A 122 -0.28 -16.85 0.82
C PHE A 122 -1.36 -16.38 -0.15
N ASN A 123 -1.14 -15.22 -0.76
CA ASN A 123 -2.05 -14.72 -1.77
C ASN A 123 -1.28 -14.19 -2.99
N PRO A 124 -1.43 -14.83 -4.16
CA PRO A 124 -0.83 -14.31 -5.38
C PRO A 124 -1.60 -13.08 -5.86
N VAL A 125 -0.88 -12.11 -6.39
CA VAL A 125 -1.43 -10.92 -7.05
C VAL A 125 -0.79 -10.77 -8.42
N ARG A 126 -1.61 -10.44 -9.41
CA ARG A 126 -1.15 -10.18 -10.78
C ARG A 126 -1.23 -8.69 -11.07
N LEU A 127 -0.10 -8.10 -11.44
CA LEU A 127 0.02 -6.72 -11.87
C LEU A 127 0.15 -6.70 -13.41
N THR A 128 -0.60 -5.81 -14.06
CA THR A 128 -0.50 -5.53 -15.49
C THR A 128 -0.12 -4.07 -15.66
N TYR A 129 1.00 -3.83 -16.34
CA TYR A 129 1.57 -2.51 -16.54
C TYR A 129 1.21 -1.98 -17.93
N ASP A 130 0.19 -1.13 -18.02
CA ASP A 130 -0.34 -0.65 -19.32
C ASP A 130 0.71 0.04 -20.19
N ARG A 131 1.68 0.69 -19.55
CA ARG A 131 2.73 1.43 -20.26
C ARG A 131 3.72 0.53 -21.00
N THR A 132 3.97 -0.67 -20.48
CA THR A 132 5.00 -1.58 -21.01
C THR A 132 4.43 -2.92 -21.50
N ASP A 133 3.11 -3.11 -21.37
CA ASP A 133 2.41 -4.38 -21.61
C ASP A 133 2.97 -5.56 -20.79
N GLN A 134 3.77 -5.27 -19.75
CA GLN A 134 4.35 -6.28 -18.89
C GLN A 134 3.30 -6.82 -17.93
N ARG A 135 3.47 -8.10 -17.57
CA ARG A 135 2.73 -8.75 -16.50
C ARG A 135 3.70 -9.25 -15.46
N GLN A 136 3.33 -9.08 -14.21
CA GLN A 136 4.06 -9.58 -13.06
C GLN A 136 3.12 -10.38 -12.18
N GLU A 137 3.59 -11.53 -11.71
CA GLU A 137 2.98 -12.23 -10.60
C GLU A 137 3.85 -12.03 -9.36
N LEU A 138 3.21 -11.60 -8.29
CA LEU A 138 3.84 -11.31 -7.01
C LEU A 138 3.13 -12.14 -5.94
N LEU A 139 3.87 -12.79 -5.06
CA LEU A 139 3.27 -13.47 -3.91
C LEU A 139 3.26 -12.55 -2.70
N LEU A 140 2.11 -12.49 -2.04
CA LEU A 140 1.96 -11.85 -0.74
C LEU A 140 1.92 -12.91 0.35
N VAL A 141 2.59 -12.64 1.47
CA VAL A 141 2.73 -13.55 2.60
C VAL A 141 2.19 -12.91 3.87
N LYS A 142 1.33 -13.62 4.60
CA LYS A 142 0.82 -13.17 5.90
C LYS A 142 1.66 -13.70 7.05
N ASP A 143 2.28 -12.79 7.79
CA ASP A 143 3.08 -13.08 8.98
C ASP A 143 2.76 -12.08 10.11
N ASP A 144 2.57 -12.60 11.32
CA ASP A 144 2.12 -11.86 12.52
C ASP A 144 0.93 -10.91 12.28
N GLY A 145 -0.04 -11.34 11.46
CA GLY A 145 -1.22 -10.53 11.11
C GLY A 145 -0.98 -9.43 10.08
N HIS A 146 0.22 -9.35 9.50
CA HIS A 146 0.60 -8.37 8.48
C HIS A 146 0.90 -9.04 7.14
N TRP A 147 0.57 -8.37 6.03
CA TRP A 147 0.87 -8.83 4.67
C TRP A 147 2.18 -8.25 4.18
N TRP A 148 3.07 -9.12 3.72
CA TRP A 148 4.39 -8.79 3.21
C TRP A 148 4.52 -9.25 1.76
N ILE A 149 5.58 -8.80 1.09
CA ILE A 149 5.93 -9.23 -0.25
C ILE A 149 6.98 -10.33 -0.18
N GLU A 150 6.81 -11.38 -0.97
CA GLU A 150 7.91 -12.30 -1.29
C GLU A 150 8.95 -11.56 -2.12
N LEU A 151 10.11 -11.28 -1.51
CA LEU A 151 11.19 -10.55 -2.16
C LEU A 151 12.54 -11.12 -1.73
N GLY A 152 13.21 -11.83 -2.64
CA GLY A 152 14.48 -12.49 -2.36
C GLY A 152 14.30 -13.97 -2.10
N GLU A 153 15.23 -14.55 -1.34
CA GLU A 153 15.24 -15.98 -1.02
C GLU A 153 14.72 -16.19 0.40
N GLY A 154 13.80 -17.12 0.57
CA GLY A 154 13.25 -17.44 1.89
C GLY A 154 12.17 -18.49 1.80
N ASP A 155 11.97 -19.19 2.91
CA ASP A 155 10.80 -20.06 3.08
C ASP A 155 9.95 -19.49 4.22
N PRO A 156 8.88 -18.76 3.92
CA PRO A 156 7.98 -18.22 4.94
C PRO A 156 7.26 -19.30 5.76
N ALA A 157 7.31 -20.58 5.36
CA ALA A 157 6.84 -21.70 6.16
C ALA A 157 7.92 -22.26 7.11
N ALA A 158 9.20 -21.93 6.94
CA ALA A 158 10.30 -22.45 7.77
C ALA A 158 10.33 -21.87 9.21
N GLY A 159 9.58 -20.80 9.46
CA GLY A 159 9.43 -20.18 10.78
C GLY A 159 8.20 -20.62 11.58
N LYS A 160 7.39 -21.57 11.08
CA LYS A 160 6.16 -22.05 11.73
C LYS A 160 6.28 -23.50 12.22
#